data_AF-A0A8B8NK30-F1
#
_entry.id   AF-A0A8B8NK30-F1
#
_cell.length_a   1.000
_cell.length_b   1.000
_cell.length_c   1.000
_cell.angle_alpha   90.00
_cell.angle_beta   90.00
_cell.angle_gamma   90.00
#
_symmetry.space_group_name_H-M   'P 1'
#
loop_
_entity.id
_entity.type
_entity.pdbx_description
1 polymer ?
#
loop_
_entity_poly.entity_id
_entity_poly.type
_entity_poly.pdbx_seq_one_letter_code
_entity_poly.pdbx_strand_id
1 'polypeptide(L)'
;MASKLLQLAPHEAENHLELSLRQAFQLLEPKLRPPFPLKILTSDECPDLTRAILYGALTETHLAKTHIKHLHATVSDGYVLFVNLLARIVNELYDKLAETAKTQVLWAAGEMVDVSAVGFSGLLVSLLRQIVGGDFGSGNLWLCFEMVSLFLGKWDCLLEEDPLILTSALYNFLRLLADHCRATVDSRLDALKRLEIEFCVKMLREQFGLCLKFGRDLIRLLQDLVHVPEFRAIWRDLVSNPREFGVAGFLDVAQIYSMRTSSRYFSLRLTPEAETQLRRI
;
A
#
# COMPACT_ATOMS: atom_id res chain seq x y z
N MET A 1 -24.63 12.53 -7.46
CA MET A 1 -24.42 11.63 -8.62
C MET A 1 -23.07 10.96 -8.42
N ALA A 2 -23.00 9.63 -8.56
CA ALA A 2 -21.75 8.90 -8.47
C ALA A 2 -20.78 9.36 -9.57
N SER A 3 -19.53 9.64 -9.19
CA SER A 3 -18.47 9.91 -10.17
C SER A 3 -18.10 8.63 -10.92
N LYS A 4 -17.49 8.74 -12.11
CA LYS A 4 -17.01 7.57 -12.84
C LYS A 4 -15.81 6.97 -12.10
N LEU A 5 -15.80 5.65 -11.91
CA LEU A 5 -14.68 4.93 -11.30
C LEU A 5 -13.42 4.99 -12.17
N LEU A 6 -13.60 4.83 -13.49
CA LEU A 6 -12.52 4.81 -14.48
C LEU A 6 -12.57 6.02 -15.42
N GLN A 7 -11.39 6.48 -15.83
CA GLN A 7 -11.19 7.42 -16.93
C GLN A 7 -10.78 6.64 -18.19
N LEU A 8 -11.76 6.09 -18.90
CA LEU A 8 -11.53 5.31 -20.11
C LEU A 8 -11.52 6.18 -21.37
N ALA A 9 -10.64 5.83 -22.31
CA ALA A 9 -10.69 6.40 -23.66
C ALA A 9 -11.89 5.80 -24.44
N PRO A 10 -12.41 6.48 -25.48
CA PRO A 10 -13.64 6.07 -26.19
C PRO A 10 -13.57 4.68 -26.85
N HIS A 11 -12.38 4.15 -27.05
CA HIS A 11 -12.10 2.90 -27.78
C HIS A 11 -11.67 1.74 -26.86
N GLU A 12 -11.57 1.97 -25.55
CA GLU A 12 -11.21 0.92 -24.61
C GLU A 12 -12.42 0.05 -24.26
N ALA A 13 -12.21 -1.27 -24.25
CA ALA A 13 -13.24 -2.23 -23.85
C ALA A 13 -13.60 -2.06 -22.36
N GLU A 14 -14.87 -2.27 -22.02
CA GLU A 14 -15.31 -2.25 -20.62
C GLU A 14 -14.63 -3.36 -19.83
N ASN A 15 -14.13 -3.01 -18.64
CA ASN A 15 -13.53 -3.98 -17.74
C ASN A 15 -14.62 -4.74 -16.96
N HIS A 16 -14.56 -6.07 -16.97
CA HIS A 16 -15.56 -6.92 -16.35
C HIS A 16 -15.67 -6.73 -14.82
N LEU A 17 -14.57 -6.40 -14.13
CA LEU A 17 -14.60 -6.12 -12.69
C LEU A 17 -15.39 -4.83 -12.42
N GLU A 18 -15.04 -3.73 -13.12
CA GLU A 18 -15.77 -2.45 -12.98
C GLU A 18 -17.25 -2.60 -13.31
N LEU A 19 -17.57 -3.30 -14.40
CA LEU A 19 -18.95 -3.54 -14.81
C LEU A 19 -19.74 -4.26 -13.72
N SER A 20 -19.17 -5.32 -13.12
CA SER A 20 -19.84 -6.07 -12.05
C SER A 20 -20.10 -5.22 -10.81
N LEU A 21 -19.16 -4.34 -10.45
CA LEU A 21 -19.28 -3.43 -9.31
C LEU A 21 -20.35 -2.37 -9.58
N ARG A 22 -20.34 -1.79 -10.77
CA ARG A 22 -21.31 -0.78 -11.21
C ARG A 22 -22.74 -1.33 -11.28
N GLN A 23 -22.91 -2.54 -11.81
CA GLN A 23 -24.21 -3.21 -11.87
C GLN A 23 -24.76 -3.51 -10.48
N ALA A 24 -23.92 -4.04 -9.58
CA ALA A 24 -24.30 -4.28 -8.19
C ALA A 24 -24.73 -2.97 -7.50
N PHE A 25 -23.97 -1.89 -7.70
CA PHE A 25 -24.33 -0.57 -7.18
C PHE A 25 -25.67 -0.08 -7.72
N GLN A 26 -25.90 -0.10 -9.04
CA GLN A 26 -27.16 0.37 -9.63
C GLN A 26 -28.37 -0.42 -9.14
N LEU A 27 -28.22 -1.74 -8.93
CA LEU A 27 -29.30 -2.59 -8.44
C LEU A 27 -29.60 -2.38 -6.95
N LEU A 28 -28.58 -2.07 -6.14
CA LEU A 28 -28.68 -1.96 -4.68
C LEU A 28 -28.62 -0.51 -4.16
N GLU A 29 -28.48 0.50 -5.02
CA GLU A 29 -28.43 1.92 -4.66
C GLU A 29 -29.56 2.34 -3.69
N PRO A 30 -30.83 1.90 -3.86
CA PRO A 30 -31.88 2.25 -2.91
C PRO A 30 -31.65 1.70 -1.50
N LYS A 31 -30.97 0.55 -1.37
CA LYS A 31 -30.64 -0.08 -0.08
C LYS A 31 -29.38 0.52 0.58
N LEU A 32 -28.58 1.27 -0.18
CA LEU A 32 -27.39 1.98 0.31
C LEU A 32 -27.70 3.38 0.84
N ARG A 33 -28.96 3.81 0.82
CA ARG A 33 -29.40 5.10 1.31
C ARG A 33 -30.25 4.96 2.58
N PRO A 34 -30.18 5.92 3.52
CA PRO A 34 -31.12 5.96 4.63
C PRO A 34 -32.57 6.07 4.12
N PRO A 35 -33.55 5.39 4.74
CA PRO A 35 -33.40 4.48 5.88
C PRO A 35 -32.84 3.09 5.47
N PHE A 36 -31.83 2.62 6.21
CA PHE A 36 -31.22 1.33 5.93
C PHE A 36 -32.17 0.19 6.30
N PRO A 37 -32.30 -0.84 5.45
CA PRO A 37 -33.16 -1.97 5.74
C PRO A 37 -32.62 -2.76 6.94
N LEU A 38 -33.45 -2.97 7.96
CA LEU A 38 -33.14 -3.80 9.13
C LEU A 38 -33.19 -5.32 8.85
N LYS A 39 -33.36 -5.71 7.58
CA LYS A 39 -33.53 -7.11 7.19
C LYS A 39 -32.17 -7.81 7.24
N ILE A 40 -32.10 -8.93 7.96
CA ILE A 40 -30.93 -9.82 7.96
C ILE A 40 -30.69 -10.27 6.52
N LEU A 41 -29.50 -9.96 6.00
CA LEU A 41 -29.08 -10.34 4.66
C LEU A 41 -28.98 -11.85 4.55
N THR A 42 -29.44 -12.40 3.43
CA THR A 42 -29.20 -13.81 3.12
C THR A 42 -27.74 -14.02 2.68
N SER A 43 -27.21 -15.23 2.86
CA SER A 43 -25.82 -15.57 2.49
C SER A 43 -25.49 -15.24 1.02
N ASP A 44 -26.47 -15.30 0.13
CA ASP A 44 -26.32 -15.05 -1.30
C ASP A 44 -26.35 -13.55 -1.67
N GLU A 45 -26.99 -12.69 -0.86
CA GLU A 45 -27.09 -11.24 -1.10
C GLU A 45 -25.87 -10.46 -0.58
N CYS A 46 -25.10 -11.05 0.34
CA CYS A 46 -23.96 -10.40 0.98
C CYS A 46 -22.85 -9.99 -0.02
N PRO A 47 -22.45 -10.82 -1.01
CA PRO A 47 -21.38 -10.46 -1.94
C PRO A 47 -21.73 -9.27 -2.86
N ASP A 48 -22.98 -9.22 -3.35
CA ASP A 48 -23.42 -8.12 -4.21
C ASP A 48 -23.56 -6.82 -3.42
N LEU A 49 -23.98 -6.90 -2.16
CA LEU A 49 -23.97 -5.74 -1.28
C LEU A 49 -22.54 -5.23 -1.05
N THR A 50 -21.57 -6.10 -0.79
CA THR A 50 -20.16 -5.69 -0.63
C THR A 50 -19.63 -5.01 -1.89
N ARG A 51 -19.94 -5.56 -3.09
CA ARG A 51 -19.59 -4.94 -4.38
C ARG A 51 -20.20 -3.56 -4.55
N ALA A 52 -21.48 -3.41 -4.22
CA ALA A 52 -22.20 -2.15 -4.29
C ALA A 52 -21.62 -1.12 -3.33
N ILE A 53 -21.39 -1.51 -2.06
CA ILE A 53 -20.75 -0.66 -1.05
C ILE A 53 -19.37 -0.21 -1.51
N LEU A 54 -18.55 -1.12 -2.05
CA LEU A 54 -17.22 -0.79 -2.56
C LEU A 54 -17.29 0.24 -3.69
N TYR A 55 -18.14 0.02 -4.69
CA TYR A 55 -18.31 0.98 -5.78
C TYR A 55 -18.78 2.35 -5.27
N GLY A 56 -19.76 2.37 -4.38
CA GLY A 56 -20.27 3.58 -3.74
C GLY A 56 -19.20 4.32 -2.94
N ALA A 57 -18.40 3.60 -2.14
CA ALA A 57 -17.31 4.19 -1.38
C ALA A 57 -16.26 4.84 -2.27
N LEU A 58 -15.95 4.25 -3.43
CA LEU A 58 -14.95 4.77 -4.37
C LEU A 58 -15.47 5.92 -5.25
N THR A 59 -16.78 6.00 -5.51
CA THR A 59 -17.37 6.95 -6.46
C THR A 59 -18.19 8.08 -5.82
N GLU A 60 -18.67 7.90 -4.60
CA GLU A 60 -19.49 8.86 -3.84
C GLU A 60 -18.75 9.35 -2.59
N THR A 61 -17.71 10.16 -2.79
CA THR A 61 -16.84 10.67 -1.71
C THR A 61 -17.60 11.25 -0.50
N HIS A 62 -18.69 11.98 -0.76
CA HIS A 62 -19.58 12.54 0.26
C HIS A 62 -20.33 11.50 1.12
N LEU A 63 -20.55 10.29 0.60
CA LEU A 63 -21.22 9.18 1.29
C LEU A 63 -20.25 8.06 1.68
N ALA A 64 -18.97 8.17 1.37
CA ALA A 64 -17.98 7.10 1.59
C ALA A 64 -17.97 6.59 3.04
N LYS A 65 -18.01 7.50 4.04
CA LYS A 65 -18.12 7.13 5.46
C LYS A 65 -19.40 6.37 5.80
N THR A 66 -20.50 6.70 5.14
CA THR A 66 -21.78 6.02 5.32
C THR A 66 -21.72 4.61 4.71
N HIS A 67 -21.13 4.48 3.53
CA HIS A 67 -20.90 3.18 2.87
C HIS A 67 -20.01 2.26 3.72
N ILE A 68 -18.91 2.77 4.28
CA ILE A 68 -18.04 1.99 5.17
C ILE A 68 -18.73 1.64 6.50
N LYS A 69 -19.53 2.54 7.09
CA LYS A 69 -20.36 2.18 8.26
C LYS A 69 -21.34 1.05 7.94
N HIS A 70 -21.93 1.07 6.75
CA HIS A 70 -22.82 0.00 6.30
C HIS A 70 -22.05 -1.32 6.11
N LEU A 71 -20.80 -1.26 5.62
CA LEU A 71 -19.92 -2.42 5.57
C LEU A 71 -19.70 -3.01 6.96
N HIS A 72 -19.30 -2.20 7.94
CA HIS A 72 -19.06 -2.66 9.31
C HIS A 72 -20.30 -3.32 9.94
N ALA A 73 -21.50 -2.85 9.60
CA ALA A 73 -22.74 -3.41 10.12
C ALA A 73 -23.16 -4.74 9.46
N THR A 74 -22.62 -5.05 8.27
CA THR A 74 -23.07 -6.19 7.44
C THR A 74 -22.01 -7.25 7.23
N VAL A 75 -20.74 -6.92 7.46
CA VAL A 75 -19.59 -7.81 7.29
C VAL A 75 -19.62 -8.97 8.28
N SER A 76 -19.34 -10.18 7.78
CA SER A 76 -19.22 -11.40 8.60
C SER A 76 -17.95 -12.20 8.30
N ASP A 77 -17.27 -11.90 7.19
CA ASP A 77 -16.08 -12.59 6.70
C ASP A 77 -14.77 -11.92 7.11
N GLY A 78 -14.81 -10.98 8.07
CA GLY A 78 -13.62 -10.20 8.44
C GLY A 78 -13.11 -9.28 7.32
N TYR A 79 -14.01 -8.80 6.46
CA TYR A 79 -13.75 -7.90 5.32
C TYR A 79 -12.99 -8.54 4.15
N VAL A 80 -12.80 -9.86 4.14
CA VAL A 80 -12.01 -10.58 3.13
C VAL A 80 -12.47 -10.24 1.71
N LEU A 81 -13.76 -10.30 1.42
CA LEU A 81 -14.27 -9.99 0.08
C LEU A 81 -14.00 -8.54 -0.31
N PHE A 82 -14.21 -7.60 0.60
CA PHE A 82 -13.99 -6.17 0.36
C PHE A 82 -12.52 -5.89 0.05
N VAL A 83 -11.61 -6.37 0.90
CA VAL A 83 -10.15 -6.21 0.74
C VAL A 83 -9.67 -6.85 -0.56
N ASN A 84 -10.15 -8.06 -0.88
CA ASN A 84 -9.77 -8.75 -2.12
C ASN A 84 -10.25 -8.00 -3.37
N LEU A 85 -11.48 -7.49 -3.37
CA LEU A 85 -12.00 -6.69 -4.48
C LEU A 85 -11.22 -5.38 -4.63
N LEU A 86 -10.92 -4.69 -3.52
CA LEU A 86 -10.13 -3.46 -3.53
C LEU A 86 -8.71 -3.71 -4.03
N ALA A 87 -8.06 -4.79 -3.59
CA ALA A 87 -6.74 -5.19 -4.08
C ALA A 87 -6.76 -5.55 -5.57
N ARG A 88 -7.84 -6.16 -6.07
CA ARG A 88 -8.02 -6.41 -7.51
C ARG A 88 -8.19 -5.12 -8.30
N ILE A 89 -8.97 -4.16 -7.81
CA ILE A 89 -9.07 -2.83 -8.42
C ILE A 89 -7.68 -2.20 -8.52
N VAL A 90 -6.88 -2.25 -7.46
CA VAL A 90 -5.50 -1.73 -7.47
C VAL A 90 -4.61 -2.47 -8.48
N ASN A 91 -4.65 -3.79 -8.53
CA ASN A 91 -3.77 -4.54 -9.42
C ASN A 91 -4.19 -4.48 -10.90
N GLU A 92 -5.49 -4.39 -11.18
CA GLU A 92 -6.03 -4.50 -12.55
C GLU A 92 -6.38 -3.15 -13.18
N LEU A 93 -6.64 -2.09 -12.39
CA LEU A 93 -7.29 -0.86 -12.86
C LEU A 93 -6.63 0.45 -12.40
N TYR A 94 -5.58 0.42 -11.58
CA TYR A 94 -5.09 1.62 -10.86
C TYR A 94 -4.67 2.79 -11.77
N ASP A 95 -4.00 2.48 -12.88
CA ASP A 95 -3.61 3.45 -13.91
C ASP A 95 -4.81 4.18 -14.52
N LYS A 96 -5.95 3.49 -14.64
CA LYS A 96 -7.19 3.99 -15.25
C LYS A 96 -8.18 4.59 -14.25
N LEU A 97 -7.89 4.50 -12.94
CA LEU A 97 -8.76 5.07 -11.92
C LEU A 97 -8.82 6.60 -12.05
N ALA A 98 -10.01 7.15 -11.85
CA ALA A 98 -10.15 8.59 -11.65
C ALA A 98 -9.37 9.04 -10.42
N GLU A 99 -8.85 10.27 -10.42
CA GLU A 99 -8.07 10.81 -9.29
C GLU A 99 -8.83 10.77 -7.96
N THR A 100 -10.14 11.07 -7.98
CA THR A 100 -10.99 10.95 -6.79
C THR A 100 -11.09 9.51 -6.30
N ALA A 101 -11.15 8.53 -7.22
CA ALA A 101 -11.18 7.12 -6.86
C ALA A 101 -9.85 6.66 -6.27
N LYS A 102 -8.70 7.10 -6.79
CA LYS A 102 -7.38 6.80 -6.21
C LYS A 102 -7.28 7.28 -4.76
N THR A 103 -7.77 8.49 -4.47
CA THR A 103 -7.84 9.01 -3.09
C THR A 103 -8.75 8.14 -2.22
N GLN A 104 -9.92 7.73 -2.72
CA GLN A 104 -10.83 6.86 -1.97
C GLN A 104 -10.28 5.46 -1.74
N VAL A 105 -9.50 4.91 -2.68
CA VAL A 105 -8.82 3.61 -2.52
C VAL A 105 -7.86 3.67 -1.34
N LEU A 106 -7.04 4.72 -1.24
CA LEU A 106 -6.10 4.90 -0.13
C LEU A 106 -6.83 5.14 1.20
N TRP A 107 -7.89 5.95 1.19
CA TRP A 107 -8.72 6.15 2.38
C TRP A 107 -9.33 4.82 2.85
N ALA A 108 -9.95 4.06 1.95
CA ALA A 108 -10.53 2.76 2.27
C ALA A 108 -9.47 1.75 2.75
N ALA A 109 -8.27 1.75 2.18
CA ALA A 109 -7.16 0.94 2.67
C ALA A 109 -6.79 1.31 4.11
N GLY A 110 -6.77 2.60 4.46
CA GLY A 110 -6.57 3.07 5.83
C GLY A 110 -7.65 2.58 6.80
N GLU A 111 -8.92 2.64 6.42
CA GLU A 111 -10.03 2.11 7.22
C GLU A 111 -9.91 0.58 7.42
N MET A 112 -9.43 -0.15 6.41
CA MET A 112 -9.19 -1.60 6.51
C MET A 112 -8.04 -1.94 7.46
N VAL A 113 -7.03 -1.08 7.58
CA VAL A 113 -5.99 -1.21 8.61
C VAL A 113 -6.59 -0.97 10.01
N ASP A 114 -7.44 0.04 10.18
CA ASP A 114 -8.05 0.38 11.48
C ASP A 114 -8.90 -0.73 12.08
N VAL A 115 -9.50 -1.57 11.23
CA VAL A 115 -10.32 -2.71 11.67
C VAL A 115 -9.58 -4.04 11.61
N SER A 116 -8.26 -4.03 11.41
CA SER A 116 -7.41 -5.22 11.23
C SER A 116 -8.01 -6.21 10.22
N ALA A 117 -8.50 -5.69 9.08
CA ALA A 117 -9.21 -6.47 8.08
C ALA A 117 -8.36 -7.64 7.55
N VAL A 118 -8.94 -8.83 7.42
CA VAL A 118 -8.18 -10.01 6.99
C VAL A 118 -7.62 -9.79 5.59
N GLY A 119 -6.29 -9.82 5.47
CA GLY A 119 -5.58 -9.63 4.21
C GLY A 119 -5.22 -8.18 3.87
N PHE A 120 -5.40 -7.20 4.78
CA PHE A 120 -5.04 -5.79 4.52
C PHE A 120 -3.58 -5.62 4.05
N SER A 121 -2.64 -6.45 4.53
CA SER A 121 -1.24 -6.41 4.11
C SER A 121 -1.07 -6.66 2.62
N GLY A 122 -1.86 -7.56 2.03
CA GLY A 122 -1.84 -7.84 0.58
C GLY A 122 -2.33 -6.63 -0.24
N LEU A 123 -3.31 -5.90 0.27
CA LEU A 123 -3.77 -4.65 -0.31
C LEU A 123 -2.69 -3.56 -0.25
N LEU A 124 -2.02 -3.39 0.89
CA LEU A 124 -0.91 -2.44 1.03
C LEU A 124 0.28 -2.79 0.14
N VAL A 125 0.62 -4.08 -0.01
CA VAL A 125 1.61 -4.54 -1.00
C VAL A 125 1.17 -4.18 -2.41
N SER A 126 -0.10 -4.39 -2.76
CA SER A 126 -0.62 -4.07 -4.09
C SER A 126 -0.50 -2.58 -4.41
N LEU A 127 -0.71 -1.71 -3.42
CA LEU A 127 -0.52 -0.26 -3.54
C LEU A 127 0.96 0.14 -3.65
N LEU A 128 1.83 -0.43 -2.81
CA LEU A 128 3.28 -0.20 -2.90
C LEU A 128 3.81 -0.55 -4.30
N ARG A 129 3.29 -1.62 -4.90
CA ARG A 129 3.66 -2.06 -6.27
C ARG A 129 3.20 -1.11 -7.38
N GLN A 130 2.27 -0.19 -7.11
CA GLN A 130 1.89 0.83 -8.10
C GLN A 130 2.90 1.97 -8.17
N ILE A 131 3.80 2.08 -7.18
CA ILE A 131 4.82 3.11 -7.17
C ILE A 131 5.94 2.70 -8.14
N VAL A 132 6.22 3.56 -9.12
CA VAL A 132 7.25 3.34 -10.12
C VAL A 132 8.54 4.04 -9.70
N GLY A 133 9.61 3.26 -9.52
CA GLY A 133 10.95 3.82 -9.25
C GLY A 133 11.48 4.61 -10.45
N GLY A 134 12.08 5.77 -10.18
CA GLY A 134 12.59 6.69 -11.20
C GLY A 134 11.52 7.53 -11.92
N ASP A 135 10.24 7.38 -11.60
CA ASP A 135 9.17 8.25 -12.08
C ASP A 135 8.91 9.40 -11.09
N PHE A 136 9.09 10.64 -11.53
CA PHE A 136 8.89 11.85 -10.74
C PHE A 136 7.58 12.58 -11.10
N GLY A 137 6.64 11.90 -11.78
CA GLY A 137 5.31 12.42 -12.05
C GLY A 137 4.52 12.72 -10.77
N SER A 138 3.66 13.74 -10.80
CA SER A 138 2.91 14.20 -9.62
C SER A 138 2.05 13.11 -9.00
N GLY A 139 1.45 12.23 -9.81
CA GLY A 139 0.64 11.10 -9.32
C GLY A 139 1.47 10.04 -8.59
N ASN A 140 2.67 9.73 -9.10
CA ASN A 140 3.58 8.77 -8.47
C ASN A 140 4.12 9.31 -7.14
N LEU A 141 4.58 10.58 -7.14
CA LEU A 141 5.06 11.25 -5.94
C LEU A 141 3.95 11.42 -4.88
N TRP A 142 2.72 11.70 -5.30
CA TRP A 142 1.57 11.74 -4.40
C TRP A 142 1.30 10.37 -3.77
N LEU A 143 1.32 9.29 -4.56
CA LEU A 143 1.16 7.94 -4.01
C LEU A 143 2.27 7.59 -3.01
N CYS A 144 3.54 7.92 -3.31
CA CYS A 144 4.64 7.76 -2.36
C CYS A 144 4.34 8.46 -1.04
N PHE A 145 3.90 9.72 -1.11
CA PHE A 145 3.58 10.56 0.05
C PHE A 145 2.46 9.98 0.89
N GLU A 146 1.34 9.59 0.28
CA GLU A 146 0.21 9.02 1.00
C GLU A 146 0.56 7.67 1.62
N MET A 147 1.30 6.81 0.89
CA MET A 147 1.70 5.51 1.40
C MET A 147 2.64 5.64 2.60
N VAL A 148 3.69 6.48 2.53
CA VAL A 148 4.60 6.65 3.67
C VAL A 148 3.87 7.26 4.87
N SER A 149 2.95 8.19 4.63
CA SER A 149 2.13 8.81 5.67
C SER A 149 1.19 7.79 6.33
N LEU A 150 0.58 6.88 5.56
CA LEU A 150 -0.24 5.79 6.08
C LEU A 150 0.59 4.85 6.94
N PHE A 151 1.77 4.44 6.48
CA PHE A 151 2.68 3.56 7.22
C PHE A 151 3.16 4.17 8.54
N LEU A 152 3.49 5.46 8.56
CA LEU A 152 3.84 6.18 9.79
C LEU A 152 2.62 6.36 10.70
N GLY A 153 1.48 6.77 10.16
CA GLY A 153 0.27 7.05 10.93
C GLY A 153 -0.40 5.81 11.52
N LYS A 154 -0.19 4.63 10.93
CA LYS A 154 -0.72 3.34 11.40
C LYS A 154 0.36 2.43 11.98
N TRP A 155 1.52 2.99 12.35
CA TRP A 155 2.71 2.22 12.75
C TRP A 155 2.44 1.12 13.77
N ASP A 156 1.82 1.47 14.91
CA ASP A 156 1.62 0.53 16.02
C ASP A 156 0.71 -0.64 15.61
N CYS A 157 -0.40 -0.35 14.94
CA CYS A 157 -1.32 -1.35 14.40
C CYS A 157 -0.62 -2.31 13.41
N LEU A 158 0.17 -1.76 12.48
CA LEU A 158 0.90 -2.57 11.50
C LEU A 158 1.97 -3.43 12.15
N LEU A 159 2.62 -2.94 13.21
CA LEU A 159 3.64 -3.66 13.95
C LEU A 159 3.05 -4.83 14.76
N GLU A 160 1.87 -4.64 15.35
CA GLU A 160 1.17 -5.64 16.15
C GLU A 160 0.53 -6.73 15.28
N GLU A 161 -0.17 -6.35 14.21
CA GLU A 161 -1.00 -7.27 13.42
C GLU A 161 -0.22 -8.03 12.34
N ASP A 162 0.59 -7.32 11.53
CA ASP A 162 1.43 -7.95 10.50
C ASP A 162 2.73 -7.19 10.26
N PRO A 163 3.75 -7.37 11.12
CA PRO A 163 5.02 -6.64 11.02
C PRO A 163 5.80 -6.90 9.72
N LEU A 164 5.45 -7.92 8.94
CA LEU A 164 6.13 -8.19 7.67
C LEU A 164 5.75 -7.18 6.59
N ILE A 165 4.58 -6.52 6.68
CA ILE A 165 4.22 -5.46 5.73
C ILE A 165 5.17 -4.27 5.83
N LEU A 166 5.62 -3.94 7.04
CA LEU A 166 6.61 -2.88 7.29
C LEU A 166 7.95 -3.16 6.61
N THR A 167 8.35 -4.43 6.53
CA THR A 167 9.55 -4.83 5.77
C THR A 167 9.36 -4.61 4.26
N SER A 168 8.16 -4.78 3.73
CA SER A 168 7.85 -4.50 2.32
C SER A 168 7.86 -3.00 2.03
N ALA A 169 7.34 -2.20 2.96
CA ALA A 169 7.39 -0.73 2.89
C ALA A 169 8.84 -0.22 2.95
N LEU A 170 9.65 -0.70 3.90
CA LEU A 170 11.08 -0.35 4.00
C LEU A 170 11.81 -0.64 2.69
N TYR A 171 11.49 -1.76 2.04
CA TYR A 171 12.14 -2.16 0.81
C TYR A 171 11.88 -1.15 -0.31
N ASN A 172 10.61 -0.73 -0.43
CA ASN A 172 10.20 0.27 -1.41
C ASN A 172 10.82 1.63 -1.09
N PHE A 173 10.65 2.14 0.12
CA PHE A 173 11.07 3.50 0.47
C PHE A 173 12.59 3.68 0.46
N LEU A 174 13.40 2.68 0.84
CA LEU A 174 14.86 2.79 0.68
C LEU A 174 15.26 2.96 -0.78
N ARG A 175 14.58 2.28 -1.70
CA ARG A 175 14.87 2.35 -3.13
C ARG A 175 14.36 3.67 -3.74
N LEU A 176 13.12 4.04 -3.43
CA LEU A 176 12.50 5.29 -3.89
C LEU A 176 13.29 6.50 -3.40
N LEU A 177 13.67 6.51 -2.12
CA LEU A 177 14.47 7.57 -1.54
C LEU A 177 15.82 7.72 -2.25
N ALA A 178 16.46 6.62 -2.66
CA ALA A 178 17.71 6.70 -3.41
C ALA A 178 17.52 7.41 -4.76
N ASP A 179 16.41 7.16 -5.46
CA ASP A 179 16.05 7.86 -6.70
C ASP A 179 15.70 9.34 -6.42
N HIS A 180 14.91 9.62 -5.38
CA HIS A 180 14.53 10.97 -4.97
C HIS A 180 15.75 11.82 -4.58
N CYS A 181 16.71 11.25 -3.86
CA CYS A 181 17.95 11.94 -3.48
C CYS A 181 18.85 12.26 -4.68
N ARG A 182 18.82 11.44 -5.73
CA ARG A 182 19.54 11.71 -7.00
C ARG A 182 18.87 12.82 -7.83
N ALA A 183 17.57 12.99 -7.70
CA ALA A 183 16.84 14.10 -8.30
C ALA A 183 17.10 15.40 -7.51
N THR A 184 17.99 16.24 -8.02
CA THR A 184 18.53 17.43 -7.35
C THR A 184 17.72 18.71 -7.52
N VAL A 185 16.62 18.71 -8.28
CA VAL A 185 16.03 19.96 -8.83
C VAL A 185 14.65 20.34 -8.26
N ASP A 186 13.97 19.44 -7.54
CA ASP A 186 12.57 19.69 -7.14
C ASP A 186 12.39 19.84 -5.62
N SER A 187 12.11 21.07 -5.16
CA SER A 187 11.81 21.38 -3.76
C SER A 187 10.53 20.71 -3.26
N ARG A 188 9.64 20.25 -4.17
CA ARG A 188 8.44 19.46 -3.79
C ARG A 188 8.81 18.10 -3.20
N LEU A 189 10.01 17.59 -3.49
CA LEU A 189 10.50 16.31 -2.96
C LEU A 189 10.97 16.42 -1.50
N ASP A 190 11.24 17.61 -0.97
CA ASP A 190 11.87 17.74 0.34
C ASP A 190 10.97 17.23 1.47
N ALA A 191 9.67 17.52 1.40
CA ALA A 191 8.70 17.02 2.38
C ALA A 191 8.56 15.49 2.30
N LEU A 192 8.50 14.95 1.08
CA LEU A 192 8.43 13.50 0.86
C LEU A 192 9.68 12.79 1.36
N LYS A 193 10.87 13.27 0.99
CA LYS A 193 12.16 12.74 1.45
C LYS A 193 12.23 12.68 2.97
N ARG A 194 11.78 13.72 3.67
CA ARG A 194 11.77 13.74 5.14
C ARG A 194 10.92 12.61 5.72
N LEU A 195 9.71 12.39 5.21
CA LEU A 195 8.84 11.30 5.65
C LEU A 195 9.45 9.93 5.32
N GLU A 196 10.03 9.76 4.13
CA GLU A 196 10.71 8.52 3.74
C GLU A 196 11.92 8.22 4.64
N ILE A 197 12.74 9.24 4.92
CA ILE A 197 13.87 9.14 5.85
C ILE A 197 13.36 8.77 7.25
N GLU A 198 12.35 9.47 7.76
CA GLU A 198 11.75 9.22 9.07
C GLU A 198 11.29 7.78 9.20
N PHE A 199 10.49 7.30 8.25
CA PHE A 199 10.00 5.93 8.22
C PHE A 199 11.15 4.89 8.18
N CYS A 200 12.10 5.08 7.26
CA CYS A 200 13.20 4.13 7.09
C CYS A 200 14.11 4.10 8.33
N VAL A 201 14.42 5.26 8.92
CA VAL A 201 15.23 5.36 10.13
C VAL A 201 14.49 4.72 11.31
N LYS A 202 13.18 4.97 11.47
CA LYS A 202 12.35 4.36 12.51
C LYS A 202 12.40 2.83 12.41
N MET A 203 12.20 2.27 11.21
CA MET A 203 12.34 0.82 10.97
C MET A 203 13.73 0.28 11.32
N LEU A 204 14.79 0.93 10.84
CA LEU A 204 16.15 0.47 11.03
C LEU A 204 16.63 0.59 12.48
N ARG A 205 16.12 1.55 13.24
CA ARG A 205 16.53 1.79 14.63
C ARG A 205 15.66 1.04 15.64
N GLU A 206 14.35 1.07 15.47
CA GLU A 206 13.41 0.48 16.44
C GLU A 206 13.10 -0.99 16.12
N GLN A 207 13.15 -1.39 14.84
CA GLN A 207 12.70 -2.71 14.37
C GLN A 207 13.76 -3.42 13.53
N PHE A 208 15.04 -3.29 13.91
CA PHE A 208 16.16 -3.86 13.15
C PHE A 208 16.07 -5.38 12.97
N GLY A 209 15.53 -6.09 13.96
CA GLY A 209 15.34 -7.55 13.89
C GLY A 209 14.43 -7.97 12.72
N LEU A 210 13.43 -7.17 12.38
CA LEU A 210 12.60 -7.38 11.20
C LEU A 210 13.37 -7.06 9.91
N CYS A 211 14.21 -6.02 9.94
CA CYS A 211 15.04 -5.60 8.81
C CYS A 211 16.04 -6.69 8.38
N LEU A 212 16.58 -7.47 9.32
CA LEU A 212 17.49 -8.59 9.02
C LEU A 212 16.88 -9.64 8.07
N LYS A 213 15.54 -9.78 8.03
CA LYS A 213 14.83 -10.69 7.11
C LYS A 213 14.99 -10.29 5.63
N PHE A 214 15.52 -9.10 5.33
CA PHE A 214 15.90 -8.71 3.97
C PHE A 214 17.12 -9.46 3.45
N GLY A 215 18.07 -9.81 4.32
CA GLY A 215 19.40 -10.28 3.90
C GLY A 215 20.22 -9.24 3.12
N ARG A 216 21.14 -9.72 2.29
CA ARG A 216 22.21 -8.92 1.66
C ARG A 216 21.76 -7.69 0.85
N ASP A 217 20.56 -7.69 0.26
CA ASP A 217 20.09 -6.54 -0.53
C ASP A 217 19.82 -5.30 0.33
N LEU A 218 19.56 -5.48 1.64
CA LEU A 218 19.49 -4.37 2.60
C LEU A 218 20.79 -3.55 2.58
N ILE A 219 21.94 -4.22 2.58
CA ILE A 219 23.24 -3.56 2.61
C ILE A 219 23.44 -2.72 1.36
N ARG A 220 23.06 -3.25 0.19
CA ARG A 220 23.11 -2.51 -1.08
C ARG A 220 22.24 -1.25 -1.04
N LEU A 221 21.01 -1.37 -0.53
CA LEU A 221 20.08 -0.24 -0.40
C LEU A 221 20.60 0.82 0.58
N LEU A 222 21.19 0.42 1.70
CA LEU A 222 21.80 1.35 2.65
C LEU A 222 23.01 2.07 2.05
N GLN A 223 23.83 1.37 1.24
CA GLN A 223 24.97 1.95 0.53
C GLN A 223 24.55 3.06 -0.43
N ASP A 224 23.45 2.87 -1.16
CA ASP A 224 22.88 3.88 -2.06
C ASP A 224 22.54 5.18 -1.32
N LEU A 225 22.30 5.12 -0.01
CA LEU A 225 21.86 6.23 0.84
C LEU A 225 22.93 6.79 1.81
N VAL A 226 24.18 6.32 1.79
CA VAL A 226 25.26 6.75 2.71
C VAL A 226 25.54 8.27 2.69
N HIS A 227 25.20 8.93 1.58
CA HIS A 227 25.33 10.37 1.44
C HIS A 227 24.35 11.14 2.35
N VAL A 228 23.20 10.55 2.70
CA VAL A 228 22.19 11.10 3.61
C VAL A 228 22.68 10.94 5.07
N PRO A 229 22.68 12.02 5.91
CA PRO A 229 23.28 12.00 7.25
C PRO A 229 22.77 10.91 8.19
N GLU A 230 21.47 10.65 8.20
CA GLU A 230 20.80 9.68 9.05
C GLU A 230 21.24 8.25 8.71
N PHE A 231 21.31 7.94 7.42
CA PHE A 231 21.79 6.65 6.93
C PHE A 231 23.29 6.47 7.11
N ARG A 232 24.07 7.55 7.02
CA ARG A 232 25.50 7.51 7.38
C ARG A 232 25.71 7.15 8.84
N ALA A 233 24.89 7.70 9.74
CA ALA A 233 24.93 7.35 11.15
C ALA A 233 24.55 5.87 11.37
N ILE A 234 23.50 5.39 10.71
CA ILE A 234 23.13 3.96 10.73
C ILE A 234 24.29 3.09 10.23
N TRP A 235 24.93 3.46 9.12
CA TRP A 235 26.05 2.71 8.56
C TRP A 235 27.25 2.64 9.50
N ARG A 236 27.59 3.77 10.13
CA ARG A 236 28.66 3.83 11.13
C ARG A 236 28.34 2.89 12.30
N ASP A 237 27.12 2.93 12.82
CA ASP A 237 26.75 2.10 13.96
C ASP A 237 26.69 0.62 13.55
N LEU A 238 26.27 0.31 12.32
CA LEU A 238 26.24 -1.05 11.78
C LEU A 238 27.64 -1.70 11.73
N VAL A 239 28.68 -0.93 11.40
CA VAL A 239 30.06 -1.41 11.32
C VAL A 239 30.79 -1.35 12.67
N SER A 240 30.58 -0.28 13.43
CA SER A 240 31.40 0.02 14.61
C SER A 240 30.71 -0.23 15.95
N ASN A 241 29.38 -0.27 15.99
CA ASN A 241 28.61 -0.49 17.21
C ASN A 241 27.28 -1.25 16.95
N PRO A 242 27.34 -2.51 16.47
CA PRO A 242 26.15 -3.29 16.09
C PRO A 242 25.20 -3.56 17.26
N ARG A 243 25.68 -3.43 18.51
CA ARG A 243 24.86 -3.57 19.72
C ARG A 243 23.77 -2.49 19.84
N GLU A 244 23.96 -1.35 19.20
CA GLU A 244 22.99 -0.24 19.25
C GLU A 244 21.64 -0.59 18.63
N PHE A 245 21.59 -1.60 17.77
CA PHE A 245 20.35 -2.08 17.16
C PHE A 245 19.52 -2.99 18.09
N GLY A 246 20.04 -3.36 19.26
CA GLY A 246 19.29 -4.11 20.28
C GLY A 246 18.84 -5.52 19.88
N VAL A 247 19.37 -6.08 18.78
CA VAL A 247 18.99 -7.42 18.31
C VAL A 247 19.88 -8.49 18.91
N ALA A 248 19.29 -9.39 19.70
CA ALA A 248 19.99 -10.55 20.25
C ALA A 248 20.56 -11.43 19.12
N GLY A 249 21.86 -11.72 19.18
CA GLY A 249 22.56 -12.57 18.22
C GLY A 249 23.09 -11.85 16.97
N PHE A 250 22.75 -10.56 16.77
CA PHE A 250 23.37 -9.76 15.72
C PHE A 250 24.79 -9.35 16.14
N LEU A 251 25.80 -9.94 15.49
CA LEU A 251 27.20 -9.70 15.81
C LEU A 251 27.83 -8.64 14.91
N ASP A 252 27.62 -8.76 13.60
CA ASP A 252 28.22 -7.90 12.60
C ASP A 252 27.49 -7.94 11.25
N VAL A 253 27.93 -7.08 10.33
CA VAL A 253 27.43 -6.98 8.95
C VAL A 253 27.61 -8.28 8.16
N ALA A 254 28.61 -9.11 8.48
CA ALA A 254 28.88 -10.35 7.75
C ALA A 254 27.69 -11.31 7.81
N GLN A 255 26.95 -11.32 8.93
CA GLN A 255 25.71 -12.08 9.05
C GLN A 255 24.68 -11.68 7.98
N ILE A 256 24.50 -10.38 7.73
CA ILE A 256 23.53 -9.87 6.75
C ILE A 256 23.95 -10.27 5.32
N TYR A 257 25.24 -10.17 5.00
CA TYR A 257 25.77 -10.60 3.70
C TYR A 257 25.57 -12.09 3.44
N SER A 258 25.62 -12.92 4.50
CA SER A 258 25.42 -14.37 4.38
C SER A 258 23.95 -14.76 4.13
N MET A 259 23.01 -13.87 4.48
CA MET A 259 21.57 -14.11 4.32
C MET A 259 21.10 -13.75 2.91
N ARG A 260 20.51 -14.74 2.21
CA ARG A 260 19.88 -14.51 0.91
C ARG A 260 18.63 -13.66 1.05
N THR A 261 18.49 -12.66 0.18
CA THR A 261 17.25 -11.87 0.07
C THR A 261 16.11 -12.70 -0.49
N SER A 262 15.00 -12.74 0.25
CA SER A 262 13.77 -13.43 -0.14
C SER A 262 13.22 -12.89 -1.46
N SER A 263 12.71 -13.80 -2.29
CA SER A 263 12.13 -13.45 -3.60
C SER A 263 10.89 -12.55 -3.48
N ARG A 264 10.22 -12.53 -2.32
CA ARG A 264 9.04 -11.69 -2.08
C ARG A 264 9.31 -10.19 -2.32
N TYR A 265 10.53 -9.74 -2.06
CA TYR A 265 10.90 -8.34 -2.25
C TYR A 265 11.20 -8.00 -3.72
N PHE A 266 11.46 -8.99 -4.57
CA PHE A 266 11.68 -8.76 -5.99
C PHE A 266 10.37 -8.42 -6.71
N SER A 267 9.25 -9.02 -6.31
CA SER A 267 7.92 -8.67 -6.83
C SER A 267 7.52 -7.23 -6.52
N LEU A 268 8.07 -6.64 -5.44
CA LEU A 268 7.86 -5.23 -5.10
C LEU A 268 8.58 -4.28 -6.08
N ARG A 269 9.57 -4.76 -6.84
CA ARG A 269 10.29 -3.94 -7.83
C ARG A 269 9.52 -3.75 -9.13
N LEU A 270 8.44 -4.50 -9.33
CA LEU A 270 7.73 -4.58 -10.59
C LEU A 270 6.26 -4.23 -10.36
N THR A 271 5.78 -3.27 -11.15
CA THR A 271 4.34 -3.06 -11.28
C THR A 271 3.67 -4.34 -11.78
N PRO A 272 2.39 -4.59 -11.43
CA PRO A 272 1.68 -5.76 -11.93
C PRO A 272 1.70 -5.85 -13.47
N GLU A 273 1.66 -4.72 -14.15
CA GLU A 273 1.77 -4.64 -15.61
C GLU A 273 3.16 -5.09 -16.10
N ALA A 274 4.24 -4.52 -15.55
CA ALA A 274 5.61 -4.88 -15.96
C ALA A 274 5.92 -6.35 -15.70
N GLU A 275 5.44 -6.91 -14.58
CA GLU A 275 5.57 -8.33 -14.29
C GLU A 275 4.85 -9.20 -15.32
N THR A 276 3.63 -8.81 -15.71
CA THR A 276 2.84 -9.53 -16.72
C THR A 276 3.53 -9.51 -18.09
N GLN A 277 4.14 -8.39 -18.47
CA GLN A 277 4.90 -8.27 -19.71
C GLN A 277 6.16 -9.14 -19.69
N LEU A 278 6.92 -9.16 -18.59
CA LEU A 278 8.12 -9.97 -18.46
C LEU A 278 7.84 -11.49 -18.47
N ARG A 279 6.71 -11.93 -17.94
CA ARG A 279 6.31 -13.36 -17.95
C ARG A 279 5.87 -13.88 -19.33
N ARG A 280 5.61 -12.98 -20.28
CA ARG A 280 5.21 -13.33 -21.65
C ARG A 280 6.40 -13.53 -22.60
N ILE A 281 7.61 -13.21 -22.14
CA ILE A 281 8.89 -13.43 -22.84
C ILE A 281 9.39 -14.83 -22.51
#